data_AF-A0A3D5D756-F1
#
_entry.id   AF-A0A3D5D756-F1
#
_cell.length_a   1.000
_cell.length_b   1.000
_cell.length_c   1.000
_cell.angle_alpha   90.00
_cell.angle_beta   90.00
_cell.angle_gamma   90.00
#
_symmetry.space_group_name_H-M   'P 1'
#
loop_
_entity.id
_entity.type
_entity.pdbx_description
1 polymer ?
#
loop_
_entity_poly.entity_id
_entity_poly.type
_entity_poly.pdbx_seq_one_letter_code
_entity_poly.pdbx_strand_id
1 'polypeptide(L)'
;PHAALWNGQLVQLREGAMRIGVAGDLVAVAVGGRVVLPPSAEVKMVDVWLAAGVHSLEIFAANKTGGKVLAATRARADYSNSTPSLKAFNEKDFDVAAAKDFLELQPEAGPAPAPVVMDMNATVFSRKTEKFGYSIVGNGPRINTWQASEDTAKWAFDLQRTGAYEVWVKLAHSGGGSRFRMEFGDQLVDSTVPNTGSFNTFAWHRVGMVLVDNAGAQTLAIKPLEIVGAGLMDMTELELRPFAGAGMIQRDREWEFFFDPIKLRYTRLQVDEYLGDSVAINHVEVRGPTETFIPTTVDVSKLAENETLEIAGGDVIAASYTDDTSVATGGGSRLLTAQLQATYNDAAVLPIGFEFTRNAAGAVAQARKELLRIDPGDRITFEVTDYDMDQTDERDTVPVEIWANGVKWADLNATETEEYSGIFRVEVDTVAAPEAGKLVIQRGDQVFCRYADEQNTFPGHAVQREAVVFANEPTEGVVRVISTQRTVPPPDSEAQPAPIYLPNDPEVEGPVGVNFFVPLTVEV
;
A
#
# COMPACT_ATOMS: atom_id res chain seq x y z
N PRO A 1 -0.07 -24.62 -29.31
CA PRO A 1 -0.22 -24.25 -27.88
C PRO A 1 1.16 -24.22 -27.21
N HIS A 2 1.39 -23.27 -26.32
CA HIS A 2 2.60 -23.22 -25.49
C HIS A 2 2.28 -22.54 -24.15
N ALA A 3 3.02 -22.89 -23.11
CA ALA A 3 2.84 -22.36 -21.76
C ALA A 3 4.19 -22.19 -21.08
N ALA A 4 4.23 -21.28 -20.12
CA ALA A 4 5.38 -21.03 -19.27
C ALA A 4 4.91 -20.91 -17.81
N LEU A 5 5.73 -21.46 -16.91
CA LEU A 5 5.67 -21.19 -15.49
C LEU A 5 7.02 -20.58 -15.12
N TRP A 6 6.99 -19.38 -14.57
CA TRP A 6 8.15 -18.70 -14.04
C TRP A 6 8.05 -18.65 -12.51
N ASN A 7 9.17 -18.87 -11.83
CA ASN A 7 9.32 -18.73 -10.40
C ASN A 7 10.64 -18.03 -10.12
N GLY A 8 10.61 -17.00 -9.29
CA GLY A 8 11.79 -16.32 -8.80
C GLY A 8 11.51 -15.42 -7.60
N GLN A 9 12.54 -14.70 -7.17
CA GLN A 9 12.46 -13.72 -6.10
C GLN A 9 12.33 -12.32 -6.68
N LEU A 10 11.32 -11.58 -6.25
CA LEU A 10 11.06 -10.19 -6.63
C LEU A 10 11.56 -9.26 -5.54
N VAL A 11 12.42 -8.31 -5.92
CA VAL A 11 12.86 -7.21 -5.07
C VAL A 11 11.85 -6.07 -5.11
N GLN A 12 11.45 -5.61 -3.94
CA GLN A 12 10.64 -4.42 -3.71
C GLN A 12 11.45 -3.47 -2.82
N LEU A 13 12.05 -2.42 -3.41
CA LEU A 13 12.92 -1.49 -2.67
C LEU A 13 12.16 -0.63 -1.66
N ARG A 14 10.88 -0.35 -1.92
CA ARG A 14 10.02 0.47 -1.07
C ARG A 14 8.68 -0.19 -0.87
N GLU A 15 8.08 -0.05 0.30
CA GLU A 15 6.69 -0.49 0.48
C GLU A 15 5.76 0.24 -0.50
N GLY A 16 4.78 -0.48 -1.05
CA GLY A 16 3.72 0.13 -1.85
C GLY A 16 3.01 -0.85 -2.76
N ALA A 17 1.99 -0.34 -3.44
CA ALA A 17 1.26 -1.10 -4.45
C ALA A 17 2.16 -1.43 -5.65
N MET A 18 1.94 -2.61 -6.24
CA MET A 18 2.54 -3.03 -7.49
C MET A 18 1.47 -3.73 -8.33
N ARG A 19 1.29 -3.25 -9.56
CA ARG A 19 0.49 -3.93 -10.57
C ARG A 19 1.36 -4.93 -11.31
N ILE A 20 0.88 -6.15 -11.48
CA ILE A 20 1.50 -7.19 -12.30
C ILE A 20 0.55 -7.51 -13.46
N GLY A 21 1.01 -7.31 -14.68
CA GLY A 21 0.29 -7.69 -15.90
C GLY A 21 0.90 -8.92 -16.55
N VAL A 22 0.06 -9.80 -17.11
CA VAL A 22 0.50 -11.04 -17.76
C VAL A 22 -0.18 -11.22 -19.11
N ALA A 23 0.62 -11.36 -20.17
CA ALA A 23 0.15 -11.65 -21.51
C ALA A 23 0.04 -13.18 -21.72
N GLY A 24 -1.18 -13.65 -22.01
CA GLY A 24 -1.48 -15.03 -22.35
C GLY A 24 -2.99 -15.30 -22.39
N ASP A 25 -3.43 -16.32 -23.13
CA ASP A 25 -4.85 -16.73 -23.17
C ASP A 25 -5.37 -17.22 -21.81
N LEU A 26 -4.52 -17.84 -20.97
CA LEU A 26 -4.79 -18.21 -19.57
C LEU A 26 -3.60 -17.81 -18.70
N VAL A 27 -3.84 -17.12 -17.58
CA VAL A 27 -2.77 -16.61 -16.70
C VAL A 27 -3.08 -16.83 -15.23
N ALA A 28 -2.06 -16.92 -14.38
CA ALA A 28 -2.19 -16.91 -12.91
C ALA A 28 -0.96 -16.26 -12.27
N VAL A 29 -1.13 -15.67 -11.09
CA VAL A 29 -0.04 -15.04 -10.33
C VAL A 29 -0.16 -15.43 -8.86
N ALA A 30 0.96 -15.82 -8.26
CA ALA A 30 1.12 -15.97 -6.83
C ALA A 30 2.28 -15.12 -6.32
N VAL A 31 2.12 -14.56 -5.12
CA VAL A 31 3.14 -13.75 -4.45
C VAL A 31 3.21 -14.18 -2.99
N GLY A 32 4.41 -14.42 -2.47
CA GLY A 32 4.62 -14.86 -1.09
C GLY A 32 3.91 -16.19 -0.78
N GLY A 33 3.82 -17.09 -1.75
CA GLY A 33 3.11 -18.37 -1.63
C GLY A 33 1.58 -18.28 -1.65
N ARG A 34 0.99 -17.07 -1.78
CA ARG A 34 -0.46 -16.87 -1.90
C ARG A 34 -0.85 -16.58 -3.34
N VAL A 35 -1.86 -17.29 -3.85
CA VAL A 35 -2.47 -16.99 -5.16
C VAL A 35 -3.20 -15.65 -5.07
N VAL A 36 -2.70 -14.65 -5.80
CA VAL A 36 -3.27 -13.29 -5.88
C VAL A 36 -4.12 -13.11 -7.14
N LEU A 37 -3.80 -13.84 -8.21
CA LEU A 37 -4.64 -13.97 -9.41
C LEU A 37 -4.85 -15.46 -9.70
N PRO A 38 -6.04 -16.02 -9.43
CA PRO A 38 -6.34 -17.40 -9.82
C PRO A 38 -6.32 -17.54 -11.35
N PRO A 39 -6.16 -18.77 -11.90
CA PRO A 39 -6.17 -19.02 -13.33
C PRO A 39 -7.35 -18.33 -14.04
N SER A 40 -7.05 -17.34 -14.89
CA SER A 40 -8.07 -16.51 -15.52
C SER A 40 -7.82 -16.27 -17.02
N ALA A 41 -8.89 -16.39 -17.80
CA ALA A 41 -8.92 -16.07 -19.22
C ALA A 41 -9.32 -14.62 -19.49
N GLU A 42 -9.96 -13.96 -18.51
CA GLU A 42 -10.56 -12.62 -18.66
C GLU A 42 -9.71 -11.56 -17.95
N VAL A 43 -9.31 -11.84 -16.71
CA VAL A 43 -8.49 -10.93 -15.89
C VAL A 43 -7.02 -11.26 -16.11
N LYS A 44 -6.27 -10.27 -16.60
CA LYS A 44 -4.85 -10.42 -16.98
C LYS A 44 -3.89 -9.58 -16.15
N MET A 45 -4.41 -8.91 -15.13
CA MET A 45 -3.66 -8.03 -14.25
C MET A 45 -4.14 -8.18 -12.82
N VAL A 46 -3.24 -7.95 -11.87
CA VAL A 46 -3.55 -7.94 -10.44
C VAL A 46 -2.73 -6.85 -9.76
N ASP A 47 -3.36 -6.17 -8.80
CA ASP A 47 -2.69 -5.25 -7.90
C ASP A 47 -2.38 -5.96 -6.58
N VAL A 48 -1.14 -5.87 -6.15
CA VAL A 48 -0.66 -6.40 -4.87
C VAL A 48 -0.05 -5.28 -4.06
N TRP A 49 -0.19 -5.32 -2.74
CA TRP A 49 0.59 -4.47 -1.84
C TRP A 49 1.81 -5.25 -1.37
N LEU A 50 3.01 -4.70 -1.56
CA LEU A 50 4.27 -5.35 -1.18
C LEU A 50 5.01 -4.47 -0.18
N ALA A 51 5.38 -5.04 0.96
CA ALA A 51 6.33 -4.41 1.87
C ALA A 51 7.71 -4.25 1.20
N ALA A 52 8.53 -3.32 1.69
CA ALA A 52 9.94 -3.27 1.30
C ALA A 52 10.61 -4.60 1.67
N GLY A 53 11.31 -5.23 0.73
CA GLY A 53 11.88 -6.56 0.93
C GLY A 53 11.94 -7.42 -0.33
N VAL A 54 12.13 -8.71 -0.12
CA VAL A 54 12.19 -9.73 -1.16
C VAL A 54 10.97 -10.65 -1.03
N HIS A 55 10.25 -10.86 -2.13
CA HIS A 55 9.01 -11.63 -2.17
C HIS A 55 9.15 -12.80 -3.15
N SER A 56 8.58 -13.97 -2.86
CA SER A 56 8.45 -15.00 -3.89
C SER A 56 7.41 -14.55 -4.93
N LEU A 57 7.68 -14.79 -6.21
CA LEU A 57 6.77 -14.48 -7.30
C LEU A 57 6.69 -15.69 -8.23
N GLU A 58 5.49 -16.19 -8.44
CA GLU A 58 5.20 -17.23 -9.42
C GLU A 58 4.20 -16.71 -10.45
N ILE A 59 4.53 -16.86 -11.74
CA ILE A 59 3.69 -16.42 -12.86
C ILE A 59 3.48 -17.60 -13.82
N PHE A 60 2.22 -17.91 -14.08
CA PHE A 60 1.82 -18.85 -15.12
C PHE A 60 1.18 -18.11 -16.29
N ALA A 61 1.54 -18.48 -17.51
CA ALA A 61 0.90 -17.98 -18.72
C ALA A 61 0.85 -19.07 -19.80
N ALA A 62 -0.26 -19.16 -20.53
CA ALA A 62 -0.46 -20.13 -21.60
C ALA A 62 -1.26 -19.56 -22.78
N ASN A 63 -0.90 -19.99 -23.98
CA ASN A 63 -1.56 -19.64 -25.24
C ASN A 63 -2.08 -20.90 -25.95
N LYS A 64 -3.32 -20.85 -26.45
CA LYS A 64 -3.95 -21.92 -27.23
C LYS A 64 -3.25 -22.11 -28.58
N THR A 65 -2.78 -21.03 -29.20
CA THR A 65 -2.11 -21.03 -30.51
C THR A 65 -0.62 -20.70 -30.36
N GLY A 66 0.24 -21.37 -31.14
CA GLY A 66 1.66 -21.00 -31.22
C GLY A 66 1.83 -19.65 -31.93
N GLY A 67 2.73 -18.78 -31.45
CA GLY A 67 3.07 -17.49 -32.09
C GLY A 67 2.63 -16.23 -31.33
N LYS A 68 1.74 -16.33 -30.34
CA LYS A 68 1.50 -15.23 -29.39
C LYS A 68 2.60 -15.19 -28.33
N VAL A 69 3.05 -14.00 -27.96
CA VAL A 69 4.07 -13.81 -26.91
C VAL A 69 3.47 -14.09 -25.53
N LEU A 70 4.25 -14.75 -24.66
CA LEU A 70 4.01 -14.78 -23.21
C LEU A 70 4.95 -13.76 -22.57
N ALA A 71 4.42 -12.84 -21.77
CA ALA A 71 5.21 -11.80 -21.13
C ALA A 71 4.57 -11.38 -19.81
N ALA A 72 5.40 -10.88 -18.90
CA ALA A 72 4.95 -10.23 -17.68
C ALA A 72 5.45 -8.79 -17.65
N THR A 73 4.61 -7.89 -17.15
CA THR A 73 4.91 -6.47 -16.96
C THR A 73 4.55 -6.07 -15.54
N ARG A 74 5.07 -4.93 -15.10
CA ARG A 74 4.72 -4.34 -13.83
C ARG A 74 4.63 -2.83 -13.86
N ALA A 75 3.90 -2.30 -12.89
CA ALA A 75 4.00 -0.90 -12.50
C ALA A 75 4.13 -0.86 -10.98
N ARG A 76 5.09 -0.09 -10.46
CA ARG A 76 5.17 0.18 -9.02
C ARG A 76 4.38 1.46 -8.74
N ALA A 77 3.82 1.57 -7.54
CA ALA A 77 3.18 2.79 -7.08
C ALA A 77 4.14 3.96 -7.27
N ASP A 78 3.58 5.11 -7.61
CA ASP A 78 4.25 6.39 -7.74
C ASP A 78 3.29 7.41 -7.14
N TYR A 79 3.74 8.10 -6.10
CA TYR A 79 2.87 9.00 -5.35
C TYR A 79 2.47 10.25 -6.15
N SER A 80 3.18 10.53 -7.24
CA SER A 80 2.94 11.68 -8.10
C SER A 80 2.20 11.30 -9.39
N ASN A 81 1.83 10.01 -9.56
CA ASN A 81 1.17 9.53 -10.78
C ASN A 81 -0.03 8.62 -10.50
N SER A 82 -1.23 9.10 -10.80
CA SER A 82 -2.49 8.35 -10.69
C SER A 82 -2.76 7.38 -11.85
N THR A 83 -1.92 7.40 -12.89
CA THR A 83 -2.00 6.54 -14.07
C THR A 83 -0.74 5.69 -14.24
N PRO A 84 -0.59 4.60 -13.46
CA PRO A 84 0.61 3.78 -13.51
C PRO A 84 0.77 3.12 -14.89
N SER A 85 1.93 3.34 -15.52
CA SER A 85 2.29 2.72 -16.80
C SER A 85 2.98 1.37 -16.57
N LEU A 86 2.47 0.31 -17.22
CA LEU A 86 3.09 -1.01 -17.18
C LEU A 86 4.39 -1.01 -17.99
N LYS A 87 5.48 -1.43 -17.35
CA LYS A 87 6.81 -1.60 -17.95
C LYS A 87 7.24 -3.06 -17.86
N ALA A 88 8.14 -3.49 -18.73
CA ALA A 88 8.76 -4.81 -18.61
C ALA A 88 9.54 -4.92 -17.28
N PHE A 89 9.63 -6.14 -16.74
CA PHE A 89 10.60 -6.40 -15.68
C PHE A 89 12.03 -6.24 -16.21
N ASN A 90 12.94 -5.79 -15.35
CA ASN A 90 14.36 -5.64 -15.64
C ASN A 90 15.19 -6.43 -14.61
N GLU A 91 16.50 -6.47 -14.81
CA GLU A 91 17.43 -7.25 -13.99
C GLU A 91 17.42 -6.82 -12.51
N LYS A 92 17.37 -5.50 -12.23
CA LYS A 92 17.39 -4.96 -10.86
C LYS A 92 16.19 -5.40 -10.02
N ASP A 93 15.11 -5.87 -10.64
CA ASP A 93 13.94 -6.38 -9.90
C ASP A 93 14.10 -7.79 -9.36
N PHE A 94 15.13 -8.49 -9.82
CA PHE A 94 15.44 -9.85 -9.41
C PHE A 94 16.85 -9.95 -8.79
N ASP A 95 17.57 -8.83 -8.68
CA ASP A 95 18.90 -8.77 -8.05
C ASP A 95 18.81 -8.73 -6.52
N VAL A 96 18.61 -9.91 -5.95
CA VAL A 96 18.52 -10.11 -4.49
C VAL A 96 19.86 -9.83 -3.80
N ALA A 97 20.99 -10.01 -4.48
CA ALA A 97 22.31 -9.80 -3.88
C ALA A 97 22.53 -8.31 -3.63
N ALA A 98 22.35 -7.47 -4.66
CA ALA A 98 22.43 -6.02 -4.50
C ALA A 98 21.38 -5.51 -3.52
N ALA A 99 20.15 -6.04 -3.55
CA ALA A 99 19.09 -5.58 -2.65
C ALA A 99 19.40 -5.84 -1.16
N LYS A 100 20.10 -6.93 -0.82
CA LYS A 100 20.47 -7.27 0.57
C LYS A 100 21.46 -6.31 1.21
N ASP A 101 22.28 -5.63 0.40
CA ASP A 101 23.27 -4.68 0.92
C ASP A 101 22.63 -3.37 1.39
N PHE A 102 21.44 -3.04 0.87
CA PHE A 102 20.73 -1.81 1.20
C PHE A 102 19.46 -2.05 2.03
N LEU A 103 18.67 -3.07 1.71
CA LEU A 103 17.52 -3.39 2.55
C LEU A 103 18.04 -3.90 3.90
N GLU A 104 17.95 -3.06 4.93
CA GLU A 104 17.75 -3.55 6.29
C GLU A 104 16.45 -4.34 6.26
N LEU A 105 16.55 -5.61 5.82
CA LEU A 105 15.45 -6.55 5.83
C LEU A 105 14.96 -6.51 7.26
N GLN A 106 13.81 -5.86 7.49
CA GLN A 106 13.12 -6.01 8.76
C GLN A 106 13.11 -7.51 9.02
N PRO A 107 13.57 -7.94 10.21
CA PRO A 107 13.69 -9.36 10.49
C PRO A 107 12.39 -10.02 10.07
N GLU A 108 12.49 -11.18 9.37
CA GLU A 108 11.32 -12.00 9.04
C GLU A 108 10.36 -11.92 10.21
N ALA A 109 9.10 -11.54 9.93
CA ALA A 109 8.07 -11.47 10.95
C ALA A 109 8.23 -12.70 11.84
N GLY A 110 8.61 -12.46 13.10
CA GLY A 110 9.04 -13.53 14.00
C GLY A 110 8.00 -14.65 13.98
N PRO A 111 8.40 -15.91 14.28
CA PRO A 111 7.54 -17.07 14.11
C PRO A 111 6.13 -16.76 14.61
N ALA A 112 5.14 -17.01 13.74
CA ALA A 112 3.76 -16.68 14.01
C ALA A 112 3.40 -17.18 15.43
N PRO A 113 2.84 -16.31 16.28
CA PRO A 113 2.62 -16.68 17.67
C PRO A 113 1.77 -17.94 17.77
N ALA A 114 2.21 -18.85 18.64
CA ALA A 114 1.57 -20.14 18.79
C ALA A 114 0.10 -19.97 19.26
N PRO A 115 -0.80 -20.87 18.83
CA PRO A 115 -2.17 -20.91 19.35
C PRO A 115 -2.18 -21.14 20.86
N VAL A 116 -3.16 -20.54 21.53
CA VAL A 116 -3.44 -20.81 22.94
C VAL A 116 -4.45 -21.95 22.99
N VAL A 117 -3.97 -23.13 23.38
CA VAL A 117 -4.79 -24.35 23.46
C VAL A 117 -5.42 -24.46 24.84
N MET A 118 -6.74 -24.63 24.89
CA MET A 118 -7.46 -24.79 26.16
C MET A 118 -7.25 -26.20 26.73
N ASP A 119 -7.03 -26.30 28.05
CA ASP A 119 -6.98 -27.60 28.72
C ASP A 119 -8.39 -28.16 28.91
N MET A 120 -8.71 -29.19 28.14
CA MET A 120 -10.01 -29.87 28.20
C MET A 120 -10.26 -30.58 29.54
N ASN A 121 -9.21 -30.96 30.29
CA ASN A 121 -9.36 -31.58 31.61
C ASN A 121 -9.70 -30.57 32.70
N ALA A 122 -9.29 -29.31 32.53
CA ALA A 122 -9.58 -28.21 33.45
C ALA A 122 -10.95 -27.54 33.18
N THR A 123 -11.79 -28.14 32.33
CA THR A 123 -13.11 -27.60 32.00
C THR A 123 -14.04 -27.58 33.21
N VAL A 124 -14.62 -26.42 33.50
CA VAL A 124 -15.67 -26.26 34.51
C VAL A 124 -17.03 -26.44 33.85
N PHE A 125 -17.84 -27.39 34.35
CA PHE A 125 -19.15 -27.71 33.78
C PHE A 125 -20.29 -27.24 34.67
N SER A 126 -21.31 -26.61 34.07
CA SER A 126 -22.65 -26.51 34.64
C SER A 126 -23.50 -27.61 34.01
N ARG A 127 -24.05 -28.53 34.81
CA ARG A 127 -24.69 -29.74 34.30
C ARG A 127 -26.17 -29.78 34.67
N LYS A 128 -27.03 -29.90 33.67
CA LYS A 128 -28.41 -30.37 33.82
C LYS A 128 -28.54 -31.80 33.29
N THR A 129 -27.82 -32.13 32.23
CA THR A 129 -27.68 -33.49 31.72
C THR A 129 -26.63 -34.23 32.55
N GLU A 130 -27.01 -35.35 33.16
CA GLU A 130 -26.15 -36.11 34.09
C GLU A 130 -24.83 -36.56 33.46
N LYS A 131 -24.87 -36.97 32.18
CA LYS A 131 -23.71 -37.48 31.43
C LYS A 131 -22.95 -36.41 30.66
N PHE A 132 -23.37 -35.15 30.72
CA PHE A 132 -22.66 -34.06 30.05
C PHE A 132 -21.28 -33.83 30.70
N GLY A 133 -20.23 -33.89 29.90
CA GLY A 133 -18.89 -33.56 30.35
C GLY A 133 -17.77 -34.16 29.50
N TYR A 134 -16.55 -34.06 30.02
CA TYR A 134 -15.35 -34.67 29.42
C TYR A 134 -15.32 -36.17 29.72
N SER A 135 -15.32 -36.99 28.66
CA SER A 135 -15.26 -38.46 28.77
C SER A 135 -14.59 -39.09 27.55
N ILE A 136 -14.15 -40.34 27.69
CA ILE A 136 -13.58 -41.12 26.59
C ILE A 136 -14.72 -41.91 25.94
N VAL A 137 -15.04 -41.57 24.70
CA VAL A 137 -16.08 -42.25 23.91
C VAL A 137 -15.53 -42.55 22.52
N GLY A 138 -15.70 -43.78 22.04
CA GLY A 138 -15.20 -44.20 20.72
C GLY A 138 -13.70 -43.93 20.54
N ASN A 139 -13.35 -43.09 19.56
CA ASN A 139 -11.98 -42.82 19.10
C ASN A 139 -11.14 -41.88 20.00
N GLY A 140 -11.61 -41.47 21.18
CA GLY A 140 -10.79 -40.65 22.07
C GLY A 140 -11.56 -39.81 23.10
N PRO A 141 -10.81 -39.08 23.95
CA PRO A 141 -11.38 -38.14 24.91
C PRO A 141 -12.04 -36.95 24.20
N ARG A 142 -13.20 -36.53 24.72
CA ARG A 142 -14.00 -35.43 24.17
C ARG A 142 -14.96 -34.89 25.22
N ILE A 143 -15.45 -33.66 25.03
CA ILE A 143 -16.65 -33.18 25.70
C ILE A 143 -17.85 -33.58 24.83
N ASN A 144 -18.83 -34.26 25.42
CA ASN A 144 -19.99 -34.80 24.71
C ASN A 144 -21.27 -34.70 25.54
N THR A 145 -22.37 -35.19 24.96
CA THR A 145 -23.66 -35.34 25.64
C THR A 145 -24.29 -34.02 26.11
N TRP A 146 -24.08 -32.96 25.32
CA TRP A 146 -24.79 -31.68 25.49
C TRP A 146 -26.26 -31.84 25.06
N GLN A 147 -27.18 -32.06 26.00
CA GLN A 147 -28.59 -32.36 25.69
C GLN A 147 -29.59 -31.35 26.25
N ALA A 148 -29.15 -30.43 27.11
CA ALA A 148 -29.97 -29.35 27.63
C ALA A 148 -29.35 -27.98 27.34
N SER A 149 -30.19 -26.94 27.18
CA SER A 149 -29.72 -25.56 26.98
C SER A 149 -28.96 -25.00 28.18
N GLU A 150 -29.11 -25.61 29.36
CA GLU A 150 -28.43 -25.24 30.60
C GLU A 150 -27.07 -25.93 30.79
N ASP A 151 -26.71 -26.87 29.91
CA ASP A 151 -25.41 -27.53 29.93
C ASP A 151 -24.34 -26.57 29.39
N THR A 152 -23.40 -26.12 30.23
CA THR A 152 -22.34 -25.18 29.82
C THR A 152 -20.95 -25.69 30.15
N ALA A 153 -19.98 -25.32 29.32
CA ALA A 153 -18.56 -25.57 29.53
C ALA A 153 -17.81 -24.24 29.61
N LYS A 154 -16.91 -24.12 30.59
CA LYS A 154 -16.10 -22.92 30.83
C LYS A 154 -14.63 -23.28 31.02
N TRP A 155 -13.75 -22.47 30.43
CA TRP A 155 -12.30 -22.54 30.57
C TRP A 155 -11.77 -21.26 31.18
N ALA A 156 -10.77 -21.38 32.04
CA ALA A 156 -9.97 -20.28 32.56
C ALA A 156 -8.52 -20.50 32.11
N PHE A 157 -7.87 -19.44 31.63
CA PHE A 157 -6.52 -19.50 31.05
C PHE A 157 -5.88 -18.11 31.11
N ASP A 158 -4.56 -18.05 30.97
CA ASP A 158 -3.82 -16.79 30.94
C ASP A 158 -3.38 -16.45 29.52
N LEU A 159 -3.61 -15.20 29.09
CA LEU A 159 -3.11 -14.65 27.84
C LEU A 159 -1.97 -13.68 28.10
N GLN A 160 -0.85 -13.86 27.40
CA GLN A 160 0.32 -12.99 27.55
C GLN A 160 0.32 -11.81 26.56
N ARG A 161 -0.51 -11.88 25.52
CA ARG A 161 -0.57 -10.90 24.44
C ARG A 161 -1.99 -10.37 24.29
N THR A 162 -2.08 -9.06 24.17
CA THR A 162 -3.31 -8.37 23.77
C THR A 162 -3.48 -8.44 22.26
N GLY A 163 -4.68 -8.11 21.79
CA GLY A 163 -5.02 -8.10 20.37
C GLY A 163 -6.08 -9.12 19.98
N ALA A 164 -6.34 -9.23 18.68
CA ALA A 164 -7.40 -10.06 18.15
C ALA A 164 -6.99 -11.54 18.05
N TYR A 165 -7.95 -12.42 18.32
CA TYR A 165 -7.79 -13.87 18.19
C TYR A 165 -8.97 -14.47 17.45
N GLU A 166 -8.69 -15.44 16.58
CA GLU A 166 -9.71 -16.34 16.06
C GLU A 166 -9.95 -17.47 17.05
N VAL A 167 -11.22 -17.78 17.27
CA VAL A 167 -11.63 -18.91 18.09
C VAL A 167 -11.86 -20.10 17.17
N TRP A 168 -11.12 -21.18 17.42
CA TRP A 168 -11.23 -22.42 16.68
C TRP A 168 -11.69 -23.54 17.59
N VAL A 169 -12.67 -24.31 17.13
CA VAL A 169 -13.19 -25.48 17.82
C VAL A 169 -13.08 -26.69 16.92
N LYS A 170 -12.51 -27.78 17.45
CA LYS A 170 -12.47 -29.07 16.79
C LYS A 170 -13.67 -29.90 17.24
N LEU A 171 -14.71 -29.90 16.42
CA LEU A 171 -16.02 -30.47 16.73
C LEU A 171 -16.46 -31.53 15.72
N ALA A 172 -17.51 -32.27 16.10
CA ALA A 172 -18.19 -33.25 15.27
C ALA A 172 -19.72 -33.22 15.49
N HIS A 173 -20.48 -33.36 14.39
CA HIS A 173 -21.94 -33.49 14.43
C HIS A 173 -22.46 -34.22 13.18
N SER A 174 -23.46 -35.09 13.33
CA SER A 174 -23.97 -35.92 12.22
C SER A 174 -24.91 -35.21 11.24
N GLY A 175 -25.45 -34.04 11.61
CA GLY A 175 -26.41 -33.31 10.77
C GLY A 175 -26.24 -31.79 10.71
N GLY A 176 -25.27 -31.23 11.46
CA GLY A 176 -25.19 -29.79 11.76
C GLY A 176 -26.46 -29.18 12.38
N GLY A 177 -26.56 -27.85 12.35
CA GLY A 177 -27.80 -27.09 12.61
C GLY A 177 -27.99 -26.61 14.06
N SER A 178 -27.41 -27.29 15.04
CA SER A 178 -27.38 -26.80 16.43
C SER A 178 -26.69 -25.42 16.52
N ARG A 179 -27.10 -24.58 17.46
CA ARG A 179 -26.54 -23.24 17.68
C ARG A 179 -26.01 -23.09 19.10
N PHE A 180 -24.90 -22.39 19.23
CA PHE A 180 -24.30 -22.07 20.51
C PHE A 180 -23.78 -20.64 20.54
N ARG A 181 -23.67 -20.11 21.75
CA ARG A 181 -23.02 -18.85 22.06
C ARG A 181 -21.71 -19.13 22.75
N MET A 182 -20.64 -18.56 22.23
CA MET A 182 -19.40 -18.42 22.96
C MET A 182 -19.39 -17.07 23.68
N GLU A 183 -18.97 -17.07 24.94
CA GLU A 183 -18.81 -15.88 25.76
C GLU A 183 -17.34 -15.73 26.16
N PHE A 184 -16.75 -14.57 25.87
CA PHE A 184 -15.39 -14.20 26.26
C PHE A 184 -15.43 -12.82 26.92
N GLY A 185 -15.40 -12.77 28.25
CA GLY A 185 -15.67 -11.53 28.99
C GLY A 185 -17.08 -11.01 28.70
N ASP A 186 -17.17 -9.81 28.11
CA ASP A 186 -18.37 -9.14 27.63
C ASP A 186 -18.70 -9.44 26.15
N GLN A 187 -17.81 -10.11 25.43
CA GLN A 187 -17.96 -10.41 24.01
C GLN A 187 -18.77 -11.69 23.80
N LEU A 188 -19.76 -11.62 22.90
CA LEU A 188 -20.68 -12.71 22.61
C LEU A 188 -20.60 -13.08 21.14
N VAL A 189 -20.34 -14.35 20.85
CA VAL A 189 -20.22 -14.87 19.47
C VAL A 189 -21.17 -16.03 19.29
N ASP A 190 -22.19 -15.84 18.46
CA ASP A 190 -23.12 -16.90 18.08
C ASP A 190 -22.60 -17.67 16.87
N SER A 191 -22.66 -19.00 16.94
CA SER A 191 -22.21 -19.87 15.86
C SER A 191 -23.14 -21.06 15.67
N THR A 192 -23.15 -21.57 14.45
CA THR A 192 -23.93 -22.75 14.05
C THR A 192 -22.98 -23.92 13.86
N VAL A 193 -23.31 -25.05 14.48
CA VAL A 193 -22.56 -26.29 14.37
C VAL A 193 -22.68 -26.84 12.94
N PRO A 194 -21.56 -27.01 12.21
CA PRO A 194 -21.58 -27.55 10.86
C PRO A 194 -21.85 -29.06 10.86
N ASN A 195 -22.26 -29.58 9.71
CA ASN A 195 -22.37 -31.01 9.49
C ASN A 195 -20.99 -31.61 9.17
N THR A 196 -20.46 -32.47 10.03
CA THR A 196 -19.22 -33.22 9.78
C THR A 196 -19.47 -34.67 9.34
N GLY A 197 -20.74 -35.05 9.19
CA GLY A 197 -21.20 -36.36 8.71
C GLY A 197 -21.37 -37.42 9.80
N SER A 198 -20.68 -37.29 10.94
CA SER A 198 -20.80 -38.22 12.08
C SER A 198 -20.27 -37.59 13.36
N PHE A 199 -20.78 -38.02 14.52
CA PHE A 199 -20.25 -37.67 15.84
C PHE A 199 -18.81 -38.19 16.11
N ASN A 200 -18.19 -38.90 15.16
CA ASN A 200 -16.79 -39.33 15.24
C ASN A 200 -15.88 -38.72 14.18
N THR A 201 -16.41 -37.85 13.31
CA THR A 201 -15.64 -37.15 12.28
C THR A 201 -15.35 -35.73 12.76
N PHE A 202 -14.18 -35.53 13.36
CA PHE A 202 -13.76 -34.25 13.92
C PHE A 202 -13.07 -33.38 12.88
N ALA A 203 -13.48 -32.11 12.81
CA ALA A 203 -12.86 -31.11 11.96
C ALA A 203 -12.73 -29.79 12.72
N TRP A 204 -11.68 -29.04 12.36
CA TRP A 204 -11.47 -27.69 12.86
C TRP A 204 -12.44 -26.72 12.20
N HIS A 205 -13.14 -25.96 13.02
CA HIS A 205 -14.06 -24.93 12.56
C HIS A 205 -13.78 -23.62 13.29
N ARG A 206 -13.69 -22.55 12.51
CA ARG A 206 -13.61 -21.18 13.01
C ARG A 206 -14.99 -20.77 13.51
N VAL A 207 -15.08 -20.47 14.80
CA VAL A 207 -16.32 -20.10 15.49
C VAL A 207 -16.58 -18.60 15.40
N GLY A 208 -15.52 -17.80 15.53
CA GLY A 208 -15.57 -16.34 15.42
C GLY A 208 -14.28 -15.69 15.89
N MET A 209 -14.39 -14.43 16.33
CA MET A 209 -13.25 -13.63 16.78
C MET A 209 -13.50 -13.02 18.15
N VAL A 210 -12.42 -12.79 18.89
CA VAL A 210 -12.42 -12.07 20.16
C VAL A 210 -11.25 -11.09 20.22
N LEU A 211 -11.42 -9.99 20.94
CA LEU A 211 -10.37 -9.05 21.27
C LEU A 211 -9.94 -9.23 22.72
N VAL A 212 -8.63 -9.27 22.93
CA VAL A 212 -8.03 -9.38 24.25
C VAL A 212 -7.48 -8.01 24.60
N ASP A 213 -8.27 -7.26 25.37
CA ASP A 213 -7.94 -5.89 25.75
C ASP A 213 -6.75 -5.84 26.72
N ASN A 214 -6.61 -6.85 27.59
CA ASN A 214 -5.57 -6.92 28.62
C ASN A 214 -4.97 -8.32 28.71
N ALA A 215 -3.64 -8.38 28.85
CA ALA A 215 -2.95 -9.61 29.22
C ALA A 215 -3.33 -10.04 30.65
N GLY A 216 -3.28 -11.34 30.92
CA GLY A 216 -3.59 -11.95 32.21
C GLY A 216 -4.72 -12.98 32.12
N ALA A 217 -5.37 -13.19 33.25
CA ALA A 217 -6.40 -14.21 33.41
C ALA A 217 -7.66 -13.88 32.60
N GLN A 218 -8.08 -14.84 31.79
CA GLN A 218 -9.24 -14.76 30.92
C GLN A 218 -10.16 -15.95 31.13
N THR A 219 -11.42 -15.81 30.73
CA THR A 219 -12.37 -16.92 30.71
C THR A 219 -13.17 -16.97 29.43
N LEU A 220 -13.37 -18.18 28.91
CA LEU A 220 -14.21 -18.46 27.75
C LEU A 220 -15.25 -19.49 28.15
N ALA A 221 -16.51 -19.28 27.77
CA ALA A 221 -17.59 -20.24 27.98
C ALA A 221 -18.33 -20.55 26.68
N ILE A 222 -18.89 -21.75 26.58
CA ILE A 222 -19.81 -22.14 25.50
C ILE A 222 -21.15 -22.50 26.14
N LYS A 223 -22.22 -21.93 25.57
CA LYS A 223 -23.60 -22.14 25.98
C LYS A 223 -24.47 -22.56 24.78
N PRO A 224 -25.29 -23.61 24.89
CA PRO A 224 -26.24 -23.97 23.85
C PRO A 224 -27.33 -22.92 23.74
N LEU A 225 -27.66 -22.53 22.51
CA LEU A 225 -28.82 -21.69 22.18
C LEU A 225 -29.95 -22.55 21.62
N GLU A 226 -29.61 -23.48 20.74
CA GLU A 226 -30.53 -24.39 20.08
C GLU A 226 -29.85 -25.75 19.86
N ILE A 227 -30.53 -26.84 20.20
CA ILE A 227 -30.01 -28.19 20.03
C ILE A 227 -30.85 -28.91 18.99
N VAL A 228 -30.21 -29.37 17.92
CA VAL A 228 -30.82 -30.11 16.82
C VAL A 228 -30.29 -31.54 16.83
N GLY A 229 -31.18 -32.53 16.82
CA GLY A 229 -30.79 -33.93 16.82
C GLY A 229 -30.37 -34.45 18.18
N ALA A 230 -29.26 -35.20 18.25
CA ALA A 230 -28.88 -35.99 19.43
C ALA A 230 -28.12 -35.20 20.52
N GLY A 231 -27.67 -33.97 20.21
CA GLY A 231 -26.98 -33.08 21.13
C GLY A 231 -26.43 -31.84 20.42
N LEU A 232 -25.83 -30.90 21.17
CA LEU A 232 -25.25 -29.69 20.58
C LEU A 232 -24.11 -30.05 19.60
N MET A 233 -23.07 -30.69 20.11
CA MET A 233 -21.88 -31.17 19.39
C MET A 233 -21.04 -32.08 20.30
N ASP A 234 -20.15 -32.87 19.69
CA ASP A 234 -18.99 -33.44 20.37
C ASP A 234 -17.76 -32.58 20.05
N MET A 235 -16.91 -32.26 21.04
CA MET A 235 -15.69 -31.48 20.82
C MET A 235 -14.46 -32.09 21.48
N THR A 236 -13.31 -31.90 20.85
CA THR A 236 -12.02 -32.49 21.30
C THR A 236 -10.99 -31.42 21.67
N GLU A 237 -11.00 -30.29 20.97
CA GLU A 237 -10.02 -29.23 21.15
C GLU A 237 -10.70 -27.87 20.95
N LEU A 238 -10.20 -26.85 21.66
CA LEU A 238 -10.57 -25.45 21.55
C LEU A 238 -9.27 -24.65 21.65
N GLU A 239 -9.06 -23.72 20.72
CA GLU A 239 -7.86 -22.88 20.72
C GLU A 239 -8.16 -21.46 20.25
N LEU A 240 -7.35 -20.52 20.74
CA LEU A 240 -7.30 -19.15 20.25
C LEU A 240 -6.07 -18.99 19.37
N ARG A 241 -6.29 -18.66 18.10
CA ARG A 241 -5.21 -18.37 17.15
C ARG A 241 -5.04 -16.86 17.04
N PRO A 242 -3.84 -16.30 17.31
CA PRO A 242 -3.61 -14.88 17.11
C PRO A 242 -3.98 -14.45 15.69
N PHE A 243 -4.66 -13.32 15.57
CA PHE A 243 -5.10 -12.76 14.30
C PHE A 243 -4.46 -11.39 14.10
N ALA A 244 -3.93 -11.18 12.90
CA ALA A 244 -3.46 -9.88 12.42
C ALA A 244 -4.30 -9.49 11.20
N GLY A 245 -4.82 -8.27 11.19
CA GLY A 245 -5.70 -7.75 10.14
C GLY A 245 -7.03 -7.21 10.67
N ALA A 246 -7.98 -7.04 9.74
CA ALA A 246 -9.28 -6.44 10.03
C ALA A 246 -10.34 -7.46 10.48
N GLY A 247 -11.18 -7.08 11.43
CA GLY A 247 -12.28 -7.88 11.94
C GLY A 247 -13.38 -7.07 12.60
N MET A 248 -14.42 -7.76 13.02
CA MET A 248 -15.55 -7.20 13.75
C MET A 248 -15.83 -8.07 14.97
N ILE A 249 -16.02 -7.41 16.11
CA ILE A 249 -16.50 -8.02 17.35
C ILE A 249 -17.84 -7.43 17.69
N GLN A 250 -18.76 -8.29 18.12
CA GLN A 250 -20.04 -7.88 18.64
C GLN A 250 -20.01 -7.98 20.17
N ARG A 251 -20.34 -6.87 20.85
CA ARG A 251 -20.53 -6.78 22.30
C ARG A 251 -21.99 -6.40 22.56
N ASP A 252 -22.87 -7.35 22.87
CA ASP A 252 -24.32 -7.13 23.10
C ASP A 252 -25.03 -6.25 22.03
N ARG A 253 -24.98 -4.91 22.18
CA ARG A 253 -25.57 -3.87 21.32
C ARG A 253 -24.55 -2.93 20.65
N GLU A 254 -23.28 -3.29 20.71
CA GLU A 254 -22.15 -2.55 20.16
C GLU A 254 -21.43 -3.42 19.13
N TRP A 255 -20.96 -2.77 18.07
CA TRP A 255 -20.12 -3.38 17.05
C TRP A 255 -18.79 -2.66 17.06
N GLU A 256 -17.74 -3.42 17.33
CA GLU A 256 -16.37 -2.93 17.31
C GLU A 256 -15.70 -3.46 16.05
N PHE A 257 -15.30 -2.54 15.17
CA PHE A 257 -14.50 -2.83 14.00
C PHE A 257 -13.05 -2.50 14.32
N PHE A 258 -12.16 -3.46 14.15
CA PHE A 258 -10.72 -3.28 14.38
C PHE A 258 -9.95 -3.68 13.14
N PHE A 259 -8.79 -3.07 12.98
CA PHE A 259 -7.84 -3.30 11.89
C PHE A 259 -6.48 -2.77 12.34
N ASP A 260 -5.43 -3.14 11.60
CA ASP A 260 -4.08 -2.64 11.90
C ASP A 260 -4.08 -1.10 11.89
N PRO A 261 -3.34 -0.43 12.80
CA PRO A 261 -3.37 1.03 12.89
C PRO A 261 -3.07 1.69 11.54
N ILE A 262 -4.01 2.52 11.09
CA ILE A 262 -3.89 3.29 9.86
C ILE A 262 -4.14 4.77 10.15
N LYS A 263 -3.42 5.64 9.42
CA LYS A 263 -3.69 7.08 9.45
C LYS A 263 -5.01 7.34 8.71
N LEU A 264 -5.99 7.93 9.39
CA LEU A 264 -7.33 8.20 8.86
C LEU A 264 -7.69 9.67 9.09
N ARG A 265 -8.14 10.39 8.04
CA ARG A 265 -8.75 11.72 8.19
C ARG A 265 -10.28 11.68 8.07
N TYR A 266 -10.84 10.63 7.46
CA TYR A 266 -12.28 10.45 7.26
C TYR A 266 -12.72 9.00 7.46
N THR A 267 -13.87 8.80 8.09
CA THR A 267 -14.53 7.50 8.26
C THR A 267 -15.95 7.57 7.72
N ARG A 268 -16.35 6.60 6.89
CA ARG A 268 -17.73 6.45 6.40
C ARG A 268 -18.31 5.13 6.85
N LEU A 269 -19.46 5.19 7.51
CA LEU A 269 -20.31 4.03 7.75
C LEU A 269 -21.45 4.04 6.72
N GLN A 270 -21.60 2.96 5.98
CA GLN A 270 -22.70 2.74 5.06
C GLN A 270 -23.43 1.47 5.48
N VAL A 271 -24.75 1.57 5.63
CA VAL A 271 -25.62 0.42 5.94
C VAL A 271 -26.45 0.15 4.69
N ASP A 272 -26.08 -0.90 3.96
CA ASP A 272 -26.73 -1.24 2.69
C ASP A 272 -28.10 -1.89 2.89
N GLU A 273 -28.27 -2.66 3.97
CA GLU A 273 -29.50 -3.38 4.29
C GLU A 273 -29.66 -3.52 5.81
N TYR A 274 -30.91 -3.47 6.28
CA TYR A 274 -31.28 -3.74 7.66
C TYR A 274 -32.65 -4.42 7.74
N LEU A 275 -32.87 -5.21 8.79
CA LEU A 275 -34.17 -5.81 9.08
C LEU A 275 -34.95 -4.87 10.01
N GLY A 276 -36.13 -4.44 9.57
CA GLY A 276 -37.00 -3.53 10.32
C GLY A 276 -37.29 -2.24 9.56
N ASP A 277 -37.75 -1.20 10.27
CA ASP A 277 -38.21 0.06 9.65
C ASP A 277 -37.10 1.12 9.52
N SER A 278 -36.12 1.14 10.44
CA SER A 278 -34.98 2.07 10.39
C SER A 278 -33.75 1.55 11.13
N VAL A 279 -32.59 2.13 10.83
CA VAL A 279 -31.35 1.97 11.61
C VAL A 279 -31.24 3.14 12.60
N ALA A 280 -31.00 2.83 13.88
CA ALA A 280 -30.72 3.82 14.90
C ALA A 280 -29.29 3.59 15.45
N ILE A 281 -28.43 4.61 15.31
CA ILE A 281 -27.08 4.61 15.86
C ILE A 281 -27.07 5.56 17.04
N ASN A 282 -26.70 5.07 18.22
CA ASN A 282 -26.70 5.87 19.45
C ASN A 282 -25.47 6.79 19.51
N HIS A 283 -24.28 6.21 19.34
CA HIS A 283 -23.02 6.94 19.30
C HIS A 283 -22.03 6.21 18.38
N VAL A 284 -20.98 6.93 17.98
CA VAL A 284 -19.85 6.40 17.22
C VAL A 284 -18.59 6.82 17.96
N GLU A 285 -17.70 5.86 18.19
CA GLU A 285 -16.37 6.12 18.73
C GLU A 285 -15.30 5.71 17.73
N VAL A 286 -14.24 6.51 17.65
CA VAL A 286 -13.06 6.20 16.86
C VAL A 286 -11.85 6.34 17.77
N ARG A 287 -11.08 5.27 17.91
CA ARG A 287 -9.93 5.19 18.80
C ARG A 287 -8.71 4.72 18.02
N GLY A 288 -7.57 5.32 18.29
CA GLY A 288 -6.25 4.78 17.94
C GLY A 288 -5.72 3.86 19.04
N PRO A 289 -4.46 3.41 18.92
CA PRO A 289 -3.83 2.55 19.93
C PRO A 289 -3.77 3.16 21.34
N THR A 290 -3.74 4.49 21.44
CA THR A 290 -3.54 5.22 22.71
C THR A 290 -4.49 6.39 22.93
N GLU A 291 -5.25 6.80 21.91
CA GLU A 291 -6.04 8.03 21.93
C GLU A 291 -7.45 7.79 21.38
N THR A 292 -8.43 8.55 21.87
CA THR A 292 -9.79 8.60 21.31
C THR A 292 -9.92 9.85 20.45
N PHE A 293 -10.21 9.67 19.16
CA PHE A 293 -10.39 10.76 18.20
C PHE A 293 -11.83 11.25 18.10
N ILE A 294 -12.80 10.34 18.26
CA ILE A 294 -14.23 10.66 18.29
C ILE A 294 -14.83 10.07 19.57
N PRO A 295 -15.54 10.88 20.39
CA PRO A 295 -15.83 12.31 20.19
C PRO A 295 -14.59 13.19 20.42
N THR A 296 -14.54 14.35 19.76
CA THR A 296 -13.47 15.34 19.97
C THR A 296 -13.62 16.02 21.33
N THR A 297 -12.52 16.52 21.89
CA THR A 297 -12.52 17.29 23.15
C THR A 297 -13.05 18.72 22.98
N VAL A 298 -13.14 19.21 21.74
CA VAL A 298 -13.54 20.59 21.41
C VAL A 298 -15.06 20.70 21.35
N ASP A 299 -15.60 21.66 22.11
CA ASP A 299 -17.00 22.03 22.07
C ASP A 299 -17.26 22.97 20.88
N VAL A 300 -17.77 22.41 19.78
CA VAL A 300 -18.08 23.14 18.53
C VAL A 300 -19.08 24.29 18.72
N SER A 301 -19.87 24.29 19.81
CA SER A 301 -20.80 25.40 20.08
C SER A 301 -20.09 26.71 20.42
N LYS A 302 -18.83 26.65 20.87
CA LYS A 302 -18.01 27.83 21.21
C LYS A 302 -17.40 28.53 20.00
N LEU A 303 -17.38 27.89 18.82
CA LEU A 303 -16.87 28.50 17.59
C LEU A 303 -17.72 29.68 17.14
N ALA A 304 -19.02 29.70 17.47
CA ALA A 304 -19.93 30.78 17.09
C ALA A 304 -19.67 32.11 17.84
N GLU A 305 -18.85 32.10 18.88
CA GLU A 305 -18.60 33.27 19.74
C GLU A 305 -17.22 33.90 19.53
N ASN A 306 -16.39 33.35 18.63
CA ASN A 306 -15.03 33.88 18.39
C ASN A 306 -15.02 34.97 17.28
N GLU A 307 -13.92 35.72 17.21
CA GLU A 307 -13.68 36.74 16.16
C GLU A 307 -12.84 36.18 14.99
N THR A 308 -12.82 34.85 14.83
CA THR A 308 -12.03 34.15 13.82
C THR A 308 -12.93 33.74 12.66
N LEU A 309 -12.54 34.10 11.44
CA LEU A 309 -13.22 33.59 10.25
C LEU A 309 -12.78 32.13 10.03
N GLU A 310 -13.58 31.20 10.53
CA GLU A 310 -13.36 29.77 10.31
C GLU A 310 -13.76 29.41 8.88
N ILE A 311 -12.82 28.86 8.11
CA ILE A 311 -12.99 28.51 6.69
C ILE A 311 -12.74 27.02 6.53
N ALA A 312 -13.62 26.34 5.79
CA ALA A 312 -13.42 24.97 5.37
C ALA A 312 -13.02 24.89 3.88
N GLY A 313 -12.32 23.83 3.50
CA GLY A 313 -12.06 23.53 2.10
C GLY A 313 -13.37 23.41 1.31
N GLY A 314 -13.49 24.18 0.23
CA GLY A 314 -14.69 24.29 -0.60
C GLY A 314 -15.51 25.56 -0.35
N ASP A 315 -15.25 26.29 0.74
CA ASP A 315 -15.90 27.58 0.98
C ASP A 315 -15.51 28.63 -0.06
N VAL A 316 -16.41 29.58 -0.31
CA VAL A 316 -16.15 30.72 -1.19
C VAL A 316 -16.14 31.99 -0.35
N ILE A 317 -14.95 32.58 -0.23
CA ILE A 317 -14.76 33.85 0.45
C ILE A 317 -15.04 34.95 -0.58
N ALA A 318 -16.03 35.80 -0.30
CA ALA A 318 -16.35 36.96 -1.12
C ALA A 318 -15.95 38.24 -0.40
N ALA A 319 -14.99 38.97 -0.96
CA ALA A 319 -14.61 40.29 -0.48
C ALA A 319 -15.29 41.34 -1.38
N SER A 320 -16.04 42.25 -0.76
CA SER A 320 -16.68 43.36 -1.46
C SER A 320 -16.15 44.69 -0.93
N TYR A 321 -15.64 45.52 -1.83
CA TYR A 321 -15.16 46.87 -1.55
C TYR A 321 -15.98 47.87 -2.34
N THR A 322 -16.48 48.89 -1.65
CA THR A 322 -17.21 49.99 -2.26
C THR A 322 -16.24 51.14 -2.50
N ASP A 323 -15.89 51.41 -3.77
CA ASP A 323 -15.07 52.55 -4.14
C ASP A 323 -15.92 53.81 -4.27
N ASP A 324 -15.86 54.64 -3.23
CA ASP A 324 -16.55 55.92 -3.15
C ASP A 324 -15.74 57.09 -3.75
N THR A 325 -14.51 56.84 -4.21
CA THR A 325 -13.56 57.89 -4.63
C THR A 325 -13.33 57.94 -6.14
N SER A 326 -13.61 56.86 -6.87
CA SER A 326 -13.51 56.89 -8.33
C SER A 326 -14.54 57.85 -8.93
N VAL A 327 -14.07 58.99 -9.42
CA VAL A 327 -14.87 59.93 -10.24
C VAL A 327 -15.02 59.31 -11.62
N ALA A 328 -15.86 58.29 -11.75
CA ALA A 328 -16.41 57.95 -13.05
C ALA A 328 -17.23 59.16 -13.53
N THR A 329 -17.09 59.52 -14.81
CA THR A 329 -17.83 60.58 -15.50
C THR A 329 -19.34 60.27 -15.47
N GLY A 330 -19.99 60.48 -14.33
CA GLY A 330 -21.34 60.00 -14.05
C GLY A 330 -21.72 59.81 -12.58
N GLY A 331 -20.79 59.94 -11.62
CA GLY A 331 -21.11 60.10 -10.20
C GLY A 331 -21.92 58.96 -9.58
N GLY A 332 -21.29 57.80 -9.38
CA GLY A 332 -21.88 56.69 -8.63
C GLY A 332 -20.79 55.85 -7.98
N SER A 333 -21.00 55.50 -6.70
CA SER A 333 -20.16 54.55 -5.96
C SER A 333 -20.12 53.20 -6.68
N ARG A 334 -18.93 52.58 -6.75
CA ARG A 334 -18.72 51.30 -7.46
C ARG A 334 -18.45 50.17 -6.46
N LEU A 335 -19.35 49.20 -6.41
CA LEU A 335 -19.09 47.94 -5.72
C LEU A 335 -18.14 47.06 -6.56
N LEU A 336 -16.98 46.76 -6.01
CA LEU A 336 -16.03 45.78 -6.52
C LEU A 336 -16.12 44.52 -5.66
N THR A 337 -16.31 43.37 -6.30
CA THR A 337 -16.33 42.08 -5.62
C THR A 337 -15.25 41.18 -6.18
N ALA A 338 -14.49 40.55 -5.29
CA ALA A 338 -13.59 39.46 -5.59
C ALA A 338 -14.00 38.21 -4.83
N GLN A 339 -13.78 37.05 -5.42
CA GLN A 339 -14.05 35.76 -4.80
C GLN A 339 -12.78 34.92 -4.79
N LEU A 340 -12.57 34.22 -3.68
CA LEU A 340 -11.53 33.22 -3.50
C LEU A 340 -12.21 31.91 -3.08
N GLN A 341 -11.98 30.84 -3.81
CA GLN A 341 -12.36 29.51 -3.36
C GLN A 341 -11.29 29.01 -2.40
N ALA A 342 -11.65 28.76 -1.15
CA ALA A 342 -10.77 28.19 -0.17
C ALA A 342 -10.50 26.72 -0.51
N THR A 343 -9.24 26.38 -0.74
CA THR A 343 -8.79 25.02 -1.01
C THR A 343 -7.34 24.86 -0.56
N TYR A 344 -6.98 23.63 -0.23
CA TYR A 344 -5.59 23.25 0.05
C TYR A 344 -4.75 23.27 -1.23
N ASN A 345 -3.45 23.51 -1.08
CA ASN A 345 -2.46 23.41 -2.13
C ASN A 345 -1.97 21.97 -2.27
N ASP A 346 -2.06 21.41 -3.47
CA ASP A 346 -1.37 20.14 -3.75
C ASP A 346 0.13 20.41 -3.89
N ALA A 347 0.89 20.02 -2.88
CA ALA A 347 2.32 20.31 -2.86
C ALA A 347 3.05 19.65 -4.03
N ALA A 348 4.03 20.37 -4.57
CA ALA A 348 4.92 19.90 -5.62
C ALA A 348 6.34 19.76 -5.09
N VAL A 349 7.06 18.73 -5.53
CA VAL A 349 8.44 18.50 -5.14
C VAL A 349 9.33 18.36 -6.37
N LEU A 350 10.51 18.97 -6.34
CA LEU A 350 11.44 18.92 -7.45
C LEU A 350 12.91 19.04 -6.98
N PRO A 351 13.77 18.07 -7.28
CA PRO A 351 15.21 18.24 -7.23
C PRO A 351 15.61 19.17 -8.38
N ILE A 352 16.33 20.24 -8.05
CA ILE A 352 16.74 21.26 -9.00
C ILE A 352 18.26 21.41 -9.04
N GLY A 353 18.74 21.86 -10.20
CA GLY A 353 20.08 22.36 -10.39
C GLY A 353 20.04 23.75 -11.02
N PHE A 354 21.18 24.43 -10.99
CA PHE A 354 21.32 25.76 -11.58
C PHE A 354 22.36 25.72 -12.69
N GLU A 355 22.00 26.29 -13.84
CA GLU A 355 22.91 26.52 -14.95
C GLU A 355 23.25 28.00 -15.02
N PHE A 356 24.54 28.30 -15.09
CA PHE A 356 25.04 29.67 -15.18
C PHE A 356 25.55 29.93 -16.59
N THR A 357 24.83 30.75 -17.34
CA THR A 357 25.25 31.18 -18.68
C THR A 357 25.81 32.58 -18.61
N ARG A 358 27.00 32.80 -19.17
CA ARG A 358 27.60 34.13 -19.23
C ARG A 358 27.33 34.73 -20.59
N ASN A 359 26.65 35.87 -20.62
CA ASN A 359 26.41 36.59 -21.87
C ASN A 359 27.69 37.31 -22.35
N ALA A 360 27.70 37.76 -23.61
CA ALA A 360 28.83 38.45 -24.21
C ALA A 360 29.21 39.78 -23.49
N ALA A 361 28.27 40.38 -22.75
CA ALA A 361 28.50 41.56 -21.92
C ALA A 361 29.08 41.22 -20.53
N GLY A 362 29.36 39.95 -20.26
CA GLY A 362 29.96 39.48 -19.01
C GLY A 362 28.99 39.25 -17.86
N ALA A 363 27.69 39.51 -18.05
CA ALA A 363 26.66 39.23 -17.05
C ALA A 363 26.36 37.73 -16.99
N VAL A 364 26.19 37.22 -15.77
CA VAL A 364 25.86 35.82 -15.51
C VAL A 364 24.35 35.72 -15.33
N ALA A 365 23.70 34.93 -16.17
CA ALA A 365 22.30 34.56 -16.04
C ALA A 365 22.21 33.15 -15.42
N GLN A 366 21.40 33.02 -14.38
CA GLN A 366 21.12 31.76 -13.71
C GLN A 366 19.80 31.20 -14.23
N ALA A 367 19.80 29.96 -14.68
CA ALA A 367 18.61 29.23 -15.09
C ALA A 367 18.37 28.03 -14.16
N ARG A 368 17.17 27.94 -13.59
CA ARG A 368 16.70 26.77 -12.84
C ARG A 368 16.39 25.64 -13.82
N LYS A 369 16.89 24.44 -13.54
CA LYS A 369 16.56 23.21 -14.29
C LYS A 369 16.23 22.07 -13.33
N GLU A 370 15.39 21.15 -13.80
CA GLU A 370 15.16 19.89 -13.11
C GLU A 370 16.45 19.05 -13.09
N LEU A 371 16.75 18.46 -11.93
CA LEU A 371 17.94 17.65 -11.72
C LEU A 371 17.55 16.16 -11.79
N LEU A 372 17.81 15.55 -12.95
CA LEU A 372 17.51 14.13 -13.16
C LEU A 372 18.68 13.20 -12.80
N ARG A 373 19.92 13.70 -12.96
CA ARG A 373 21.14 12.90 -12.81
C ARG A 373 22.25 13.66 -12.11
N ILE A 374 23.08 12.93 -11.37
CA ILE A 374 24.21 13.46 -10.61
C ILE A 374 25.42 12.53 -10.67
N ASP A 375 26.61 13.10 -10.55
CA ASP A 375 27.84 12.38 -10.22
C ASP A 375 28.17 12.53 -8.72
N PRO A 376 28.89 11.58 -8.10
CA PRO A 376 29.37 11.74 -6.73
C PRO A 376 30.21 13.01 -6.58
N GLY A 377 29.78 13.91 -5.70
CA GLY A 377 30.37 15.24 -5.53
C GLY A 377 29.44 16.38 -5.95
N ASP A 378 28.42 16.09 -6.75
CA ASP A 378 27.38 17.06 -7.11
C ASP A 378 26.44 17.31 -5.92
N ARG A 379 25.79 18.48 -5.92
CA ARG A 379 24.81 18.89 -4.92
C ARG A 379 23.40 18.71 -5.46
N ILE A 380 22.54 18.04 -4.70
CA ILE A 380 21.10 18.02 -4.94
C ILE A 380 20.48 19.19 -4.18
N THR A 381 19.78 20.09 -4.87
CA THR A 381 18.90 21.07 -4.20
C THR A 381 17.49 20.54 -4.25
N PHE A 382 16.91 20.15 -3.12
CA PHE A 382 15.54 19.68 -3.06
C PHE A 382 14.59 20.84 -2.78
N GLU A 383 13.67 21.10 -3.71
CA GLU A 383 12.67 22.15 -3.62
C GLU A 383 11.28 21.55 -3.36
N VAL A 384 10.56 22.10 -2.39
CA VAL A 384 9.17 21.81 -2.09
C VAL A 384 8.37 23.09 -2.31
N THR A 385 7.28 23.02 -3.06
CA THR A 385 6.31 24.11 -3.19
C THR A 385 5.04 23.66 -2.49
N ASP A 386 4.73 24.28 -1.36
CA ASP A 386 3.54 24.03 -0.57
C ASP A 386 3.11 25.33 0.13
N TYR A 387 2.10 26.00 -0.44
CA TYR A 387 1.64 27.28 0.10
C TYR A 387 0.87 27.14 1.43
N ASP A 388 0.45 25.94 1.81
CA ASP A 388 -0.30 25.71 3.05
C ASP A 388 0.64 25.68 4.29
N MET A 389 1.95 25.55 4.04
CA MET A 389 3.00 25.51 5.06
C MET A 389 3.71 26.86 5.28
N ASP A 390 3.29 27.90 4.56
CA ASP A 390 3.59 29.30 4.88
C ASP A 390 2.58 29.77 5.95
N GLN A 391 3.02 29.74 7.21
CA GLN A 391 2.15 29.87 8.39
C GLN A 391 2.53 31.06 9.27
N THR A 392 3.70 31.64 9.08
CA THR A 392 4.21 32.72 9.92
C THR A 392 4.73 33.91 9.09
N ASP A 393 5.00 35.02 9.77
CA ASP A 393 5.61 36.20 9.15
C ASP A 393 7.13 36.04 8.95
N GLU A 394 7.71 34.91 9.41
CA GLU A 394 9.11 34.57 9.24
C GLU A 394 9.25 33.44 8.20
N ARG A 395 10.48 33.20 7.73
CA ARG A 395 10.74 32.06 6.83
C ARG A 395 10.49 30.74 7.55
N ASP A 396 9.47 30.03 7.11
CA ASP A 396 9.07 28.76 7.70
C ASP A 396 9.98 27.59 7.28
N THR A 397 9.86 26.47 7.98
CA THR A 397 10.58 25.24 7.65
C THR A 397 9.65 24.04 7.58
N VAL A 398 9.89 23.16 6.60
CA VAL A 398 9.14 21.91 6.44
C VAL A 398 10.07 20.70 6.54
N PRO A 399 9.64 19.61 7.21
CA PRO A 399 10.42 18.39 7.28
C PRO A 399 10.42 17.67 5.93
N VAL A 400 11.59 17.24 5.48
CA VAL A 400 11.80 16.48 4.25
C VAL A 400 12.68 15.28 4.52
N GLU A 401 12.47 14.20 3.76
CA GLU A 401 13.24 12.98 3.90
C GLU A 401 14.06 12.72 2.65
N ILE A 402 15.31 12.30 2.85
CA ILE A 402 16.18 11.88 1.76
C ILE A 402 16.52 10.40 1.96
N TRP A 403 16.29 9.63 0.90
CA TRP A 403 16.50 8.18 0.89
C TRP A 403 17.43 7.79 -0.25
N ALA A 404 18.28 6.79 -0.03
CA ALA A 404 19.12 6.20 -1.06
C ALA A 404 18.78 4.71 -1.19
N ASN A 405 18.43 4.26 -2.40
CA ASN A 405 18.11 2.86 -2.71
C ASN A 405 17.08 2.21 -1.77
N GLY A 406 16.11 2.98 -1.25
CA GLY A 406 15.09 2.48 -0.33
C GLY A 406 15.46 2.56 1.15
N VAL A 407 16.64 3.06 1.50
CA VAL A 407 17.09 3.29 2.88
C VAL A 407 17.02 4.78 3.20
N LYS A 408 16.45 5.12 4.35
CA LYS A 408 16.41 6.50 4.81
C LYS A 408 17.82 6.94 5.20
N TRP A 409 18.32 8.00 4.57
CA TRP A 409 19.62 8.58 4.91
C TRP A 409 19.48 9.64 5.99
N ALA A 410 18.57 10.59 5.81
CA ALA A 410 18.39 11.68 6.75
C ALA A 410 16.97 12.28 6.71
N ASP A 411 16.54 12.75 7.88
CA ASP A 411 15.52 13.79 8.03
C ASP A 411 16.20 15.15 7.98
N LEU A 412 15.73 16.03 7.11
CA LEU A 412 16.23 17.39 6.97
C LEU A 412 15.06 18.37 7.06
N ASN A 413 15.38 19.65 7.24
CA ASN A 413 14.41 20.73 7.20
C ASN A 413 14.68 21.60 5.97
N ALA A 414 13.73 21.67 5.05
CA ALA A 414 13.75 22.63 3.97
C ALA A 414 13.26 23.99 4.49
N THR A 415 14.00 25.04 4.19
CA THR A 415 13.66 26.41 4.63
C THR A 415 13.06 27.17 3.46
N GLU A 416 12.02 27.93 3.73
CA GLU A 416 11.36 28.80 2.76
C GLU A 416 12.39 29.71 2.06
N THR A 417 12.23 30.05 0.77
CA THR A 417 13.24 30.81 0.02
C THR A 417 13.22 32.30 0.38
N GLU A 418 12.03 32.85 0.59
CA GLU A 418 11.73 34.24 0.96
C GLU A 418 10.54 34.21 1.92
N GLU A 419 10.28 35.29 2.65
CA GLU A 419 9.06 35.40 3.48
C GLU A 419 7.82 35.26 2.58
N TYR A 420 6.87 34.40 2.97
CA TYR A 420 5.62 34.15 2.27
C TYR A 420 5.75 33.60 0.84
N SER A 421 6.84 32.89 0.55
CA SER A 421 7.04 32.28 -0.77
C SER A 421 6.27 30.97 -0.94
N GLY A 422 6.04 30.22 0.15
CA GLY A 422 5.58 28.83 0.14
C GLY A 422 6.48 27.88 -0.65
N ILE A 423 7.74 28.28 -0.91
CA ILE A 423 8.75 27.50 -1.63
C ILE A 423 9.90 27.24 -0.68
N PHE A 424 10.13 25.99 -0.33
CA PHE A 424 11.14 25.54 0.63
C PHE A 424 12.29 24.84 -0.09
N ARG A 425 13.52 25.06 0.37
CA ARG A 425 14.71 24.41 -0.17
C ARG A 425 15.60 23.82 0.90
N VAL A 426 16.19 22.67 0.60
CA VAL A 426 17.34 22.11 1.33
C VAL A 426 18.39 21.63 0.34
N GLU A 427 19.65 21.67 0.75
CA GLU A 427 20.78 21.20 -0.05
C GLU A 427 21.34 19.91 0.53
N VAL A 428 21.62 18.95 -0.36
CA VAL A 428 22.21 17.66 -0.03
C VAL A 428 23.49 17.50 -0.81
N ASP A 429 24.61 17.49 -0.10
CA ASP A 429 25.92 17.24 -0.66
C ASP A 429 26.15 15.73 -0.84
N THR A 430 26.63 15.33 -2.01
CA THR A 430 26.93 13.92 -2.31
C THR A 430 28.42 13.64 -2.40
N VAL A 431 28.84 12.40 -2.13
CA VAL A 431 30.25 11.96 -2.16
C VAL A 431 30.38 10.51 -2.60
N ALA A 432 31.55 10.14 -3.13
CA ALA A 432 31.83 8.77 -3.55
C ALA A 432 32.29 7.85 -2.39
N ALA A 433 32.77 8.45 -1.29
CA ALA A 433 33.28 7.74 -0.11
C ALA A 433 32.72 8.38 1.17
N PRO A 434 32.59 7.62 2.28
CA PRO A 434 32.00 8.13 3.52
C PRO A 434 32.67 9.42 4.02
N GLU A 435 31.85 10.46 4.17
CA GLU A 435 32.21 11.75 4.77
C GLU A 435 31.04 12.23 5.65
N ALA A 436 31.32 12.79 6.81
CA ALA A 436 30.29 13.18 7.76
C ALA A 436 29.35 14.25 7.17
N GLY A 437 28.04 14.03 7.28
CA GLY A 437 27.02 14.97 6.82
C GLY A 437 26.77 14.98 5.30
N LYS A 438 27.41 14.08 4.54
CA LYS A 438 27.21 13.98 3.08
C LYS A 438 26.64 12.62 2.70
N LEU A 439 25.81 12.61 1.67
CA LEU A 439 25.18 11.40 1.15
C LEU A 439 26.18 10.63 0.29
N VAL A 440 26.50 9.40 0.67
CA VAL A 440 27.34 8.53 -0.15
C VAL A 440 26.50 7.97 -1.30
N ILE A 441 26.94 8.18 -2.53
CA ILE A 441 26.30 7.62 -3.72
C ILE A 441 27.32 6.85 -4.57
N GLN A 442 26.88 5.75 -5.15
CA GLN A 442 27.58 4.93 -6.12
C GLN A 442 26.90 4.98 -7.47
N ARG A 443 27.58 4.44 -8.49
CA ARG A 443 27.04 4.40 -9.85
C ARG A 443 25.77 3.55 -9.88
N GLY A 444 24.71 4.08 -10.50
CA GLY A 444 23.43 3.38 -10.64
C GLY A 444 22.49 3.49 -9.43
N ASP A 445 22.90 4.19 -8.36
CA ASP A 445 22.06 4.48 -7.20
C ASP A 445 20.88 5.39 -7.55
N GLN A 446 19.83 5.31 -6.72
CA GLN A 446 18.64 6.15 -6.79
C GLN A 446 18.51 6.92 -5.48
N VAL A 447 18.45 8.24 -5.59
CA VAL A 447 18.19 9.14 -4.46
C VAL A 447 16.75 9.63 -4.55
N PHE A 448 15.95 9.30 -3.55
CA PHE A 448 14.55 9.73 -3.44
C PHE A 448 14.48 10.92 -2.49
N CYS A 449 13.89 12.01 -2.95
CA CYS A 449 13.60 13.18 -2.15
C CYS A 449 12.10 13.20 -1.86
N ARG A 450 11.73 13.23 -0.59
CA ARG A 450 10.35 13.04 -0.12
C ARG A 450 9.89 14.17 0.78
N TYR A 451 8.61 14.47 0.66
CA TYR A 451 7.91 15.45 1.48
C TYR A 451 6.53 14.92 1.81
N ALA A 452 6.09 15.02 3.07
CA ALA A 452 4.74 14.64 3.45
C ALA A 452 3.82 15.86 3.34
N ASP A 453 3.05 15.91 2.25
CA ASP A 453 2.00 16.91 2.06
C ASP A 453 0.84 16.58 3.00
N GLU A 454 0.69 17.35 4.07
CA GLU A 454 -0.34 17.13 5.10
C GLU A 454 -1.72 17.66 4.68
N GLN A 455 -1.74 18.66 3.79
CA GLN A 455 -2.92 19.38 3.36
C GLN A 455 -2.99 19.40 1.84
N ASN A 456 -3.93 18.63 1.27
CA ASN A 456 -4.10 18.55 -0.18
C ASN A 456 -5.56 18.32 -0.56
N THR A 457 -5.82 18.42 -1.86
CA THR A 457 -7.14 18.23 -2.47
C THR A 457 -7.49 16.75 -2.68
N PHE A 458 -6.53 15.83 -2.54
CA PHE A 458 -6.83 14.41 -2.56
C PHE A 458 -7.61 14.04 -1.29
N PRO A 459 -8.87 13.55 -1.41
CA PRO A 459 -9.69 13.35 -0.22
C PRO A 459 -9.05 12.38 0.77
N GLY A 460 -8.64 12.90 1.93
CA GLY A 460 -8.62 12.15 3.17
C GLY A 460 -7.28 11.65 3.72
N HIS A 461 -6.10 11.95 3.15
CA HIS A 461 -4.81 11.58 3.77
C HIS A 461 -3.67 12.53 3.42
N ALA A 462 -2.67 12.61 4.31
CA ALA A 462 -1.38 13.18 3.92
C ALA A 462 -0.79 12.36 2.77
N VAL A 463 -0.31 13.02 1.73
CA VAL A 463 0.26 12.38 0.54
C VAL A 463 1.77 12.56 0.59
N GLN A 464 2.50 11.46 0.53
CA GLN A 464 3.95 11.54 0.32
C GLN A 464 4.20 12.04 -1.10
N ARG A 465 4.81 13.20 -1.28
CA ARG A 465 5.30 13.68 -2.57
C ARG A 465 6.73 13.20 -2.74
N GLU A 466 7.05 12.65 -3.90
CA GLU A 466 8.38 12.07 -4.15
C GLU A 466 8.91 12.49 -5.51
N ALA A 467 10.22 12.71 -5.56
CA ALA A 467 11.00 12.83 -6.78
C ALA A 467 12.30 12.02 -6.68
N VAL A 468 12.84 11.63 -7.84
CA VAL A 468 14.01 10.73 -7.91
C VAL A 468 15.12 11.37 -8.72
N VAL A 469 16.33 11.31 -8.17
CA VAL A 469 17.58 11.67 -8.84
C VAL A 469 18.42 10.40 -9.04
N PHE A 470 18.93 10.19 -10.24
CA PHE A 470 19.71 9.00 -10.57
C PHE A 470 21.21 9.29 -10.52
N ALA A 471 21.97 8.51 -9.77
CA ALA A 471 23.42 8.56 -9.86
C ALA A 471 23.85 8.00 -11.23
N ASN A 472 24.72 8.73 -11.92
CA ASN A 472 25.13 8.40 -13.27
C ASN A 472 25.72 6.98 -13.35
N GLU A 473 25.17 6.19 -14.27
CA GLU A 473 25.69 4.89 -14.68
C GLU A 473 26.10 5.03 -16.16
N PRO A 474 27.41 5.10 -16.46
CA PRO A 474 27.87 5.13 -17.85
C PRO A 474 27.44 3.84 -18.55
N THR A 475 26.61 3.96 -19.58
CA THR A 475 26.34 2.84 -20.48
C THR A 475 27.43 2.79 -21.54
N GLU A 476 27.88 1.60 -21.93
CA GLU A 476 28.63 1.46 -23.17
C GLU A 476 27.70 1.83 -24.33
N GLY A 477 27.90 3.02 -24.91
CA GLY A 477 27.22 3.41 -26.13
C GLY A 477 27.76 2.59 -27.29
N VAL A 478 26.87 1.92 -28.02
CA VAL A 478 27.26 1.13 -29.19
C VAL A 478 27.00 1.97 -30.43
N VAL A 479 28.03 2.68 -30.89
CA VAL A 479 27.97 3.35 -32.19
C VAL A 479 28.40 2.38 -33.28
N ARG A 480 27.52 2.07 -34.22
CA ARG A 480 27.85 1.27 -35.40
C ARG A 480 27.49 1.96 -36.71
N VAL A 481 28.34 1.78 -37.71
CA VAL A 481 28.03 2.14 -39.10
C VAL A 481 27.27 0.96 -39.72
N ILE A 482 26.10 1.22 -40.29
CA ILE A 482 25.29 0.18 -40.95
C ILE A 482 25.85 -0.07 -42.35
N SER A 483 26.07 -1.34 -42.72
CA SER A 483 26.50 -1.69 -44.07
C SER A 483 25.39 -1.40 -45.07
N THR A 484 25.73 -0.71 -46.16
CA THR A 484 24.77 -0.30 -47.18
C THR A 484 25.13 -0.86 -48.54
N GLN A 485 24.10 -1.37 -49.22
CA GLN A 485 24.13 -1.68 -50.64
C GLN A 485 23.08 -0.84 -51.36
N ARG A 486 23.13 -0.85 -52.69
CA ARG A 486 22.16 -0.19 -53.54
C ARG A 486 21.68 -1.19 -54.57
N THR A 487 20.37 -1.34 -54.74
CA THR A 487 19.85 -2.12 -55.86
C THR A 487 20.21 -1.42 -57.17
N VAL A 488 20.69 -2.18 -58.15
CA VAL A 488 20.87 -1.71 -59.52
C VAL A 488 19.85 -2.42 -60.39
N PRO A 489 18.73 -1.76 -60.75
CA PRO A 489 17.73 -2.31 -61.64
C PRO A 489 18.35 -2.63 -63.02
N PRO A 490 17.85 -3.66 -63.73
CA PRO A 490 18.26 -3.94 -65.09
C PRO A 490 18.05 -2.72 -66.02
N PRO A 491 18.83 -2.60 -67.12
CA PRO A 491 18.79 -1.44 -68.02
C PRO A 491 17.39 -1.10 -68.58
N ASP A 492 16.52 -2.09 -68.68
CA ASP A 492 15.16 -1.96 -69.26
C ASP A 492 14.05 -1.86 -68.17
N SER A 493 14.43 -1.61 -66.92
CA SER A 493 13.50 -1.53 -65.78
C SER A 493 13.14 -0.07 -65.44
N GLU A 494 11.85 0.22 -65.24
CA GLU A 494 11.41 1.52 -64.68
C GLU A 494 11.61 1.63 -63.16
N ALA A 495 12.09 0.57 -62.49
CA ALA A 495 12.35 0.61 -61.06
C ALA A 495 13.51 1.57 -60.75
N GLN A 496 13.37 2.34 -59.65
CA GLN A 496 14.47 3.18 -59.19
C GLN A 496 15.43 2.40 -58.29
N PRO A 497 16.74 2.70 -58.33
CA PRO A 497 17.70 2.20 -57.37
C PRO A 497 17.28 2.54 -55.94
N ALA A 498 17.31 1.56 -55.04
CA ALA A 498 16.90 1.70 -53.65
C ALA A 498 18.05 1.31 -52.70
N PRO A 499 18.18 1.96 -51.54
CA PRO A 499 19.14 1.57 -50.51
C PRO A 499 18.72 0.24 -49.87
N ILE A 500 19.71 -0.60 -49.58
CA ILE A 500 19.57 -1.82 -48.77
C ILE A 500 20.47 -1.65 -47.54
N TYR A 501 19.88 -1.80 -46.36
CA TYR A 501 20.60 -1.82 -45.09
C TYR A 501 20.78 -3.27 -44.66
N LEU A 502 22.02 -3.70 -44.49
CA LEU A 502 22.32 -5.08 -44.14
C LEU A 502 22.29 -5.28 -42.61
N PRO A 503 21.76 -6.42 -42.12
CA PRO A 503 21.77 -6.76 -40.70
C PRO A 503 23.19 -7.00 -40.19
N ASN A 504 23.34 -6.96 -38.87
CA ASN A 504 24.62 -7.25 -38.21
C ASN A 504 24.99 -8.73 -38.39
N ASP A 505 26.20 -8.98 -38.88
CA ASP A 505 26.80 -10.30 -38.89
C ASP A 505 27.93 -10.35 -37.85
N PRO A 506 27.69 -10.94 -36.66
CA PRO A 506 28.66 -10.95 -35.56
C PRO A 506 29.92 -11.77 -35.87
N GLU A 507 29.97 -12.51 -36.98
CA GLU A 507 31.14 -13.30 -37.39
C GLU A 507 32.13 -12.52 -38.30
N VAL A 508 31.80 -11.29 -38.69
CA VAL A 508 32.62 -10.48 -39.61
C VAL A 508 33.38 -9.38 -38.85
N GLU A 509 34.60 -9.67 -38.40
CA GLU A 509 35.56 -8.65 -37.97
C GLU A 509 36.22 -8.00 -39.21
N GLY A 510 35.75 -6.81 -39.60
CA GLY A 510 36.33 -6.08 -40.73
C GLY A 510 35.70 -4.71 -41.00
N PRO A 511 36.28 -3.89 -41.89
CA PRO A 511 35.69 -2.62 -42.28
C PRO A 511 34.31 -2.81 -42.90
N VAL A 512 33.32 -2.04 -42.44
CA VAL A 512 31.94 -2.10 -42.93
C VAL A 512 31.87 -1.51 -44.35
N GLY A 513 31.36 -2.28 -45.31
CA GLY A 513 31.14 -1.80 -46.67
C GLY A 513 29.98 -0.80 -46.72
N VAL A 514 30.24 0.42 -47.19
CA VAL A 514 29.22 1.45 -47.42
C VAL A 514 29.14 1.81 -48.89
N ASN A 515 27.93 1.96 -49.42
CA ASN A 515 27.72 2.42 -50.78
C ASN A 515 27.73 3.95 -50.83
N PHE A 516 28.62 4.55 -51.62
CA PHE A 516 28.77 6.01 -51.76
C PHE A 516 27.50 6.76 -52.21
N PHE A 517 26.54 6.07 -52.82
CA PHE A 517 25.28 6.67 -53.27
C PHE A 517 24.13 6.49 -52.28
N VAL A 518 24.40 5.90 -51.10
CA VAL A 518 23.46 5.76 -49.99
C VAL A 518 23.95 6.63 -48.83
N PRO A 519 23.07 7.37 -48.13
CA PRO A 519 23.48 8.13 -46.95
C PRO A 519 24.23 7.27 -45.94
N LEU A 520 25.26 7.84 -45.31
CA LEU A 520 25.94 7.19 -44.21
C LEU A 520 24.95 7.05 -43.05
N THR A 521 24.59 5.82 -42.71
CA THR A 521 23.67 5.53 -41.62
C THR A 521 24.45 4.98 -40.43
N VAL A 522 24.26 5.64 -39.30
CA VAL A 522 24.85 5.27 -38.02
C VAL A 522 23.72 4.90 -37.07
N GLU A 523 23.92 3.83 -36.32
CA GLU A 523 23.08 3.44 -35.18
C GLU A 523 23.89 3.69 -33.90
N VAL A 524 23.24 4.32 -32.92
CA VAL A 524 23.85 4.84 -31.68
C VAL A 524 23.12 4.25 -30.49
#